data_AF-A0A967BN33-F1
#
_entry.id   AF-A0A967BN33-F1
#
_cell.length_a   1.000
_cell.length_b   1.000
_cell.length_c   1.000
_cell.angle_alpha   90.00
_cell.angle_beta   90.00
_cell.angle_gamma   90.00
#
_symmetry.space_group_name_H-M   'P 1'
#
loop_
_entity.id
_entity.type
_entity.pdbx_description
1 polymer ?
#
loop_
_entity_poly.entity_id
_entity_poly.type
_entity_poly.pdbx_seq_one_letter_code
_entity_poly.pdbx_strand_id
1 'polypeptide(L)'
;VKFAEGERLGISQIDDNTKVVILDLDDSVFQTVAFISGLRNINKNMKIAGYMKIIHKETYDRLKAAGCDIILPRSSFVKNIHTLIA
;
A
#
# COMPACT_ATOMS: atom_id res chain seq x y z
N VAL A 1 -4.11 14.14 -0.55
CA VAL A 1 -4.10 12.72 -0.13
C VAL A 1 -5.52 12.22 -0.20
N LYS A 2 -5.79 11.11 -0.91
CA LYS A 2 -7.12 10.49 -0.97
C LYS A 2 -7.14 9.27 -0.04
N PHE A 3 -8.24 9.07 0.69
CA PHE A 3 -8.46 7.89 1.53
C PHE A 3 -9.51 7.01 0.87
N ALA A 4 -9.20 5.72 0.76
CA ALA A 4 -10.05 4.72 0.12
C ALA A 4 -10.76 3.87 1.18
N GLU A 5 -12.07 3.67 1.03
CA GLU A 5 -12.85 2.71 1.84
C GLU A 5 -13.22 1.48 0.99
N GLY A 6 -12.72 0.30 1.33
CA GLY A 6 -13.03 -0.94 0.61
C GLY A 6 -12.35 -1.12 -0.75
N GLU A 7 -12.37 -2.35 -1.26
CA GLU A 7 -11.54 -2.81 -2.39
C GLU A 7 -11.86 -2.09 -3.72
N ARG A 8 -13.14 -1.98 -4.07
CA ARG A 8 -13.58 -1.40 -5.36
C ARG A 8 -13.47 0.12 -5.41
N LEU A 9 -13.80 0.80 -4.31
CA LEU A 9 -13.75 2.27 -4.25
C LEU A 9 -12.29 2.75 -4.22
N GLY A 10 -11.38 2.03 -3.56
CA GLY A 10 -9.97 2.39 -3.52
C GLY A 10 -9.27 2.37 -4.87
N ILE A 11 -9.56 1.35 -5.69
CA ILE A 11 -8.98 1.22 -7.02
C ILE A 11 -9.49 2.33 -7.97
N SER A 12 -10.77 2.68 -7.90
CA SER A 12 -11.38 3.67 -8.81
C SER A 12 -10.85 5.10 -8.66
N GLN A 13 -10.15 5.40 -7.57
CA GLN A 13 -9.61 6.73 -7.29
C GLN A 13 -8.18 6.94 -7.78
N ILE A 14 -7.57 5.89 -8.33
CA ILE A 14 -6.16 5.84 -8.75
C ILE A 14 -6.10 6.00 -10.27
N ASP A 15 -5.17 6.85 -10.69
CA ASP A 15 -4.87 7.14 -12.10
C ASP A 15 -3.35 7.19 -12.33
N ASP A 16 -2.95 7.44 -13.57
CA ASP A 16 -1.54 7.54 -13.97
C ASP A 16 -0.78 8.69 -13.28
N ASN A 17 -1.51 9.68 -12.75
CA ASN A 17 -0.92 10.82 -12.04
C ASN A 17 -0.71 10.54 -10.54
N THR A 18 -1.29 9.48 -10.01
CA THR A 18 -1.16 9.10 -8.61
C THR A 18 0.29 8.71 -8.31
N LYS A 19 0.95 9.48 -7.43
CA LYS A 19 2.37 9.28 -7.10
C LYS A 19 2.59 8.30 -5.96
N VAL A 20 1.68 8.27 -4.99
CA VAL A 20 1.78 7.40 -3.83
C VAL A 20 0.41 6.91 -3.41
N VAL A 21 0.34 5.64 -3.01
CA VAL A 21 -0.79 5.04 -2.30
C VAL A 21 -0.28 4.50 -0.98
N ILE A 22 -1.03 4.79 0.08
CA ILE A 22 -0.73 4.37 1.45
C ILE A 22 -1.84 3.42 1.89
N LEU A 23 -1.47 2.23 2.36
CA LEU A 23 -2.40 1.16 2.71
C LEU A 23 -2.28 0.76 4.19
N ASP A 24 -3.42 0.60 4.86
CA ASP A 24 -3.47 -0.14 6.12
C ASP A 24 -3.48 -1.64 5.82
N LEU A 25 -2.35 -2.31 6.06
CA LEU A 25 -2.20 -3.73 5.79
C LEU A 25 -2.63 -4.61 6.98
N ASP A 26 -3.16 -4.04 8.07
CA ASP A 26 -3.92 -4.81 9.05
C ASP A 26 -5.38 -5.01 8.61
N ASP A 27 -5.84 -4.26 7.59
CA ASP A 27 -7.11 -4.54 6.93
C ASP A 27 -6.95 -5.70 5.94
N SER A 28 -7.73 -6.77 6.15
CA SER A 28 -7.73 -7.98 5.33
C SER A 28 -8.00 -7.72 3.84
N VAL A 29 -8.72 -6.65 3.51
CA VAL A 29 -9.01 -6.26 2.13
C VAL A 29 -7.73 -5.84 1.40
N PHE A 30 -6.90 -5.01 2.06
CA PHE A 30 -5.70 -4.43 1.45
C PHE A 30 -4.46 -5.31 1.59
N GLN A 31 -4.49 -6.30 2.49
CA GLN A 31 -3.40 -7.26 2.70
C GLN A 31 -3.35 -8.39 1.63
N THR A 32 -4.17 -8.34 0.57
CA THR A 32 -4.16 -9.40 -0.44
C THR A 32 -3.15 -9.13 -1.55
N VAL A 33 -2.51 -10.20 -2.04
CA VAL A 33 -1.63 -10.15 -3.22
C VAL A 33 -2.38 -9.66 -4.46
N ALA A 34 -3.66 -10.03 -4.59
CA ALA A 34 -4.50 -9.64 -5.72
C ALA A 34 -4.72 -8.12 -5.75
N PHE A 35 -5.01 -7.51 -4.60
CA PHE A 35 -5.21 -6.08 -4.49
C PHE A 35 -3.94 -5.31 -4.86
N ILE A 36 -2.79 -5.66 -4.23
CA ILE A 36 -1.50 -5.01 -4.50
C ILE A 36 -1.10 -5.14 -5.98
N SER A 37 -1.24 -6.34 -6.56
CA SER A 37 -0.95 -6.58 -7.98
C SER A 37 -1.86 -5.75 -8.88
N GLY A 38 -3.13 -5.59 -8.51
CA GLY A 38 -4.09 -4.74 -9.21
C GLY A 38 -3.65 -3.27 -9.24
N LEU A 39 -3.26 -2.72 -8.08
CA LEU A 39 -2.73 -1.35 -7.99
C LEU A 39 -1.49 -1.16 -8.86
N ARG A 40 -0.55 -2.11 -8.80
CA ARG A 40 0.68 -2.07 -9.58
C ARG A 40 0.42 -2.12 -11.09
N ASN A 41 -0.60 -2.86 -11.51
CA ASN A 41 -0.99 -2.95 -12.92
C ASN A 41 -1.64 -1.66 -13.44
N ILE A 42 -2.38 -0.94 -12.59
CA ILE A 42 -2.99 0.35 -12.95
C ILE A 42 -1.92 1.40 -13.18
N ASN A 43 -1.00 1.58 -12.23
CA ASN A 43 0.08 2.55 -12.34
C ASN A 43 1.41 1.96 -11.88
N LYS A 44 2.25 1.60 -12.86
CA LYS A 44 3.57 0.99 -12.61
C LYS A 44 4.55 1.94 -11.95
N ASN A 45 4.36 3.25 -12.07
CA ASN A 45 5.27 4.29 -11.57
C ASN A 45 4.85 4.84 -10.20
N MET A 46 3.66 4.48 -9.72
CA MET A 46 3.18 4.86 -8.40
C MET A 46 3.94 4.13 -7.31
N LYS A 47 4.23 4.81 -6.21
CA LYS A 47 4.78 4.20 -5.02
C LYS A 47 3.67 3.60 -4.15
N ILE A 48 3.80 2.33 -3.79
CA ILE A 48 2.86 1.63 -2.91
C ILE A 48 3.54 1.47 -1.55
N ALA A 49 3.06 2.19 -0.54
CA ALA A 49 3.52 2.06 0.83
C ALA A 49 2.41 1.44 1.69
N GLY A 50 2.75 0.45 2.50
CA GLY A 50 1.83 -0.15 3.46
C GLY A 50 2.36 -0.05 4.88
N TYR A 51 1.45 -0.05 5.85
CA TYR A 51 1.79 -0.17 7.26
C TYR A 51 0.96 -1.24 7.95
N MET A 52 1.53 -1.91 8.96
CA MET A 52 0.83 -2.92 9.76
C MET A 52 1.33 -2.92 11.21
N LYS A 53 0.58 -3.50 12.14
CA LYS A 53 0.95 -3.56 13.55
C LYS A 53 2.14 -4.49 13.79
N ILE A 54 2.12 -5.67 13.16
CA ILE A 54 3.14 -6.71 13.29
C ILE A 54 3.53 -7.16 11.88
N ILE A 55 4.82 -7.16 11.58
CA ILE A 55 5.34 -7.67 10.30
C ILE A 55 5.64 -9.15 10.44
N HIS A 56 4.88 -9.97 9.74
CA HIS A 56 5.19 -11.39 9.53
C HIS A 56 5.98 -11.54 8.23
N LYS A 57 7.08 -12.29 8.27
CA LYS A 57 8.00 -12.45 7.13
C LYS A 57 7.28 -12.95 5.86
N GLU A 58 6.43 -13.97 6.00
CA GLU A 58 5.71 -14.53 4.86
C GLU A 58 4.81 -13.49 4.18
N THR A 59 4.02 -12.75 4.97
CA THR A 59 3.16 -11.66 4.47
C THR A 59 3.99 -10.57 3.81
N TYR A 60 5.10 -10.17 4.44
CA TYR A 60 6.03 -9.17 3.90
C TYR A 60 6.57 -9.60 2.53
N ASP A 61 7.10 -10.82 2.42
CA ASP A 61 7.71 -11.35 1.20
C ASP A 61 6.66 -11.41 0.07
N ARG A 62 5.45 -11.88 0.37
CA ARG A 62 4.34 -11.97 -0.61
C ARG A 62 3.89 -10.59 -1.11
N LEU A 63 3.72 -9.62 -0.22
CA LEU A 63 3.28 -8.27 -0.60
C LEU A 63 4.38 -7.50 -1.34
N LYS A 64 5.65 -7.70 -0.95
CA LYS A 64 6.79 -7.15 -1.70
C LYS A 64 6.85 -7.72 -3.11
N ALA A 65 6.70 -9.03 -3.26
CA ALA A 65 6.69 -9.69 -4.57
C ALA A 65 5.51 -9.22 -5.45
N ALA A 66 4.36 -8.91 -4.84
CA ALA A 66 3.19 -8.36 -5.54
C ALA A 66 3.37 -6.92 -6.03
N GLY A 67 4.42 -6.22 -5.58
CA GLY A 67 4.73 -4.85 -5.99
C GLY A 67 4.46 -3.78 -4.93
N CYS A 68 4.31 -4.13 -3.65
CA CYS A 68 4.36 -3.15 -2.57
C CYS A 68 5.82 -2.66 -2.41
N ASP A 69 6.08 -1.36 -2.49
CA ASP A 69 7.45 -0.83 -2.46
C ASP A 69 8.00 -0.75 -1.04
N ILE A 70 7.18 -0.35 -0.09
CA ILE A 70 7.56 -0.12 1.30
C ILE A 70 6.52 -0.75 2.23
N ILE A 71 6.98 -1.52 3.22
CA ILE A 71 6.13 -2.03 4.30
C ILE A 71 6.80 -1.65 5.62
N LEU A 72 6.08 -0.94 6.48
CA LEU A 72 6.60 -0.46 7.76
C LEU A 72 5.71 -0.88 8.93
N PRO A 73 6.27 -1.03 10.14
CA PRO A 73 5.46 -1.05 11.34
C PRO A 73 4.68 0.27 11.47
N ARG A 74 3.43 0.21 11.93
CA ARG A 74 2.56 1.41 12.11
C ARG A 74 3.26 2.53 12.89
N SER A 75 4.01 2.17 13.93
CA SER A 75 4.80 3.13 14.73
C SER A 75 5.90 3.85 13.93
N SER A 76 6.54 3.15 13.00
CA SER A 76 7.55 3.73 12.11
C SER A 76 6.91 4.58 11.03
N PHE A 77 5.79 4.12 10.46
CA PHE A 77 5.05 4.87 9.45
C PHE A 77 4.62 6.25 9.96
N VAL A 78 4.00 6.32 11.14
CA VAL A 78 3.54 7.61 11.74
C VAL A 78 4.71 8.57 11.95
N LYS A 79 5.87 8.08 12.40
CA LYS A 79 7.06 8.91 12.63
C LYS A 79 7.70 9.43 11.33
N ASN A 80 7.59 8.67 10.25
CA ASN A 80 8.32 8.91 9.00
C ASN A 80 7.42 9.27 7.80
N ILE A 81 6.13 9.57 8.04
CA ILE A 81 5.17 9.85 6.96
C ILE A 81 5.60 11.04 6.09
N HIS A 82 6.25 12.05 6.68
CA HIS A 82 6.77 13.20 5.96
C HIS A 82 7.76 12.80 4.85
N THR A 83 8.64 11.84 5.11
CA THR A 83 9.60 11.32 4.12
C THR A 83 8.93 10.48 3.02
N LEU A 84 7.76 9.93 3.29
CA LEU A 84 7.01 9.09 2.36
C LEU A 84 6.18 9.89 1.36
N ILE A 85 5.75 11.10 1.74
CA ILE A 85 4.86 11.96 0.94
C ILE A 85 5.56 13.20 0.36
N ALA A 86 6.84 13.42 0.70
CA ALA A 86 7.66 14.53 0.22
C ALA A 86 8.12 14.35 -1.24
#